data_AF-A0A7Y0JS04-F1
#
_entry.id   AF-A0A7Y0JS04-F1
#
_cell.length_a   1.000
_cell.length_b   1.000
_cell.length_c   1.000
_cell.angle_alpha   90.00
_cell.angle_beta   90.00
_cell.angle_gamma   90.00
#
_symmetry.space_group_name_H-M   'P 1'
#
loop_
_entity.id
_entity.type
_entity.pdbx_description
1 polymer ?
#
loop_
_entity_poly.entity_id
_entity_poly.type
_entity_poly.pdbx_seq_one_letter_code
_entity_poly.pdbx_strand_id
1 'polypeptide(L)'
;MNRISRTAVAGVAAIGLGLVASAPASAADTDRGVDAVKHAVTTRIDKRLAALKKFDSALADAKQVQPAHRSTLDNLIDDQTAGLTTLRAKVQQETTRAALKTDAKAMVQDYRVFLLTGPKVRLTAAIDTELVAADKLKSADVTKSLSGKVDALLALRPGPDGDAIKASVQTIRKSAKDARATLKSLRKHK
;
A
#
# COMPACT_ATOMS: atom_id res chain seq x y z
N MET A 1 -27.84 -44.76 -20.64
CA MET A 1 -29.14 -44.42 -21.27
C MET A 1 -28.91 -43.23 -22.21
N ASN A 2 -28.25 -43.44 -23.35
CA ASN A 2 -28.83 -43.65 -24.70
C ASN A 2 -30.13 -42.90 -25.02
N ARG A 3 -30.02 -41.86 -25.85
CA ARG A 3 -30.99 -41.42 -26.89
C ARG A 3 -30.14 -40.75 -27.99
N ILE A 4 -29.72 -41.39 -29.08
CA ILE A 4 -30.43 -41.83 -30.31
C ILE A 4 -31.24 -40.71 -31.01
N SER A 5 -30.57 -40.10 -32.00
CA SER A 5 -30.94 -39.85 -33.41
C SER A 5 -32.13 -38.97 -33.80
N ARG A 6 -31.85 -38.04 -34.72
CA ARG A 6 -32.64 -37.78 -35.95
C ARG A 6 -31.79 -37.06 -37.01
N THR A 7 -31.82 -37.61 -38.23
CA THR A 7 -31.18 -37.18 -39.47
C THR A 7 -32.12 -36.35 -40.37
N ALA A 8 -31.52 -35.72 -41.38
CA ALA A 8 -32.08 -35.17 -42.65
C ALA A 8 -32.57 -33.69 -42.58
N VAL A 9 -32.45 -32.81 -43.58
CA VAL A 9 -32.27 -32.88 -45.05
C VAL A 9 -31.53 -31.60 -45.53
N ALA A 10 -30.88 -31.69 -46.68
CA ALA A 10 -30.18 -30.65 -47.44
C ALA A 10 -31.06 -29.45 -47.89
N GLY A 11 -30.41 -28.30 -48.11
CA GLY A 11 -30.98 -27.15 -48.84
C GLY A 11 -29.89 -26.16 -49.22
N VAL A 12 -29.46 -26.18 -50.49
CA VAL A 12 -28.57 -25.19 -51.10
C VAL A 12 -29.41 -24.01 -51.60
N ALA A 13 -29.09 -22.80 -51.18
CA ALA A 13 -29.43 -21.57 -51.90
C ALA A 13 -28.39 -20.49 -51.57
N ALA A 14 -27.52 -20.21 -52.53
CA ALA A 14 -26.59 -19.09 -52.50
C ALA A 14 -27.31 -17.81 -52.94
N ILE A 15 -27.35 -16.78 -52.09
CA ILE A 15 -27.54 -15.38 -52.49
C ILE A 15 -26.55 -14.56 -51.65
N GLY A 16 -25.54 -14.01 -52.33
CA GLY A 16 -24.54 -13.15 -51.75
C GLY A 16 -25.10 -11.77 -51.44
N LEU A 17 -25.06 -11.40 -50.17
CA LEU A 17 -25.10 -10.03 -49.66
C LEU A 17 -23.93 -9.90 -48.70
N GLY A 18 -23.01 -8.98 -49.00
CA GLY A 18 -21.77 -8.77 -48.27
C GLY A 18 -22.03 -8.42 -46.81
N LEU A 19 -21.97 -9.44 -45.96
CA LEU A 19 -21.76 -9.28 -44.53
C LEU A 19 -20.34 -8.73 -44.36
N VAL A 20 -20.24 -7.45 -44.02
CA VAL A 20 -19.03 -6.91 -43.42
C VAL A 20 -18.87 -7.68 -42.10
N ALA A 21 -18.04 -8.70 -42.11
CA ALA A 21 -17.71 -9.48 -40.94
C ALA A 21 -16.99 -8.55 -39.96
N SER A 22 -17.74 -7.92 -39.06
CA SER A 22 -17.19 -7.40 -37.82
C SER A 22 -16.65 -8.61 -37.07
N ALA A 23 -15.37 -8.90 -37.27
CA ALA A 23 -14.65 -9.96 -36.58
C ALA A 23 -14.93 -9.77 -35.08
N PRO A 24 -15.44 -10.80 -34.37
CA PRO A 24 -15.56 -10.70 -32.93
C PRO A 24 -14.15 -10.41 -32.41
N ALA A 25 -14.00 -9.32 -31.65
CA ALA A 25 -12.81 -9.11 -30.84
C ALA A 25 -12.63 -10.40 -30.01
N SER A 26 -11.65 -11.20 -30.42
CA SER A 26 -11.62 -12.62 -30.10
C SER A 26 -11.37 -12.78 -28.60
N ALA A 27 -11.89 -13.83 -27.96
CA ALA A 27 -11.66 -14.10 -26.54
C ALA A 27 -10.16 -14.00 -26.15
N ALA A 28 -9.27 -14.33 -27.09
CA ALA A 28 -7.82 -14.17 -26.97
C ALA A 28 -7.32 -12.71 -26.75
N ASP A 29 -7.98 -11.68 -27.30
CA ASP A 29 -7.66 -10.27 -27.01
C ASP A 29 -8.07 -9.88 -25.58
N THR A 30 -9.20 -10.44 -25.10
CA THR A 30 -9.67 -10.21 -23.74
C THR A 30 -8.76 -10.89 -22.72
N ASP A 31 -8.33 -12.13 -23.00
CA ASP A 31 -7.39 -12.88 -22.14
C ASP A 31 -6.01 -12.22 -22.07
N ARG A 32 -5.44 -11.79 -23.21
CA ARG A 32 -4.21 -10.98 -23.24
C ARG A 32 -4.37 -9.68 -22.42
N GLY A 33 -5.56 -9.09 -22.45
CA GLY A 33 -5.89 -7.90 -21.67
C GLY A 33 -6.03 -8.15 -20.16
N VAL A 34 -6.34 -9.37 -19.72
CA VAL A 34 -6.40 -9.78 -18.30
C VAL A 34 -5.00 -10.06 -17.78
N ASP A 35 -4.19 -10.83 -18.51
CA ASP A 35 -2.83 -11.18 -18.10
C ASP A 35 -1.91 -9.97 -17.96
N ALA A 36 -2.01 -9.01 -18.88
CA ALA A 36 -1.26 -7.76 -18.77
C ALA A 36 -1.62 -6.97 -17.48
N VAL A 37 -2.89 -6.99 -17.08
CA VAL A 37 -3.35 -6.32 -15.85
C VAL A 37 -2.89 -7.10 -14.61
N LYS A 38 -2.97 -8.44 -14.61
CA LYS A 38 -2.41 -9.28 -13.54
C LYS A 38 -0.95 -8.97 -13.28
N HIS A 39 -0.16 -8.93 -14.35
CA HIS A 39 1.26 -8.62 -14.27
C HIS A 39 1.48 -7.24 -13.66
N ALA A 40 0.79 -6.21 -14.15
CA ALA A 40 0.91 -4.85 -13.64
C ALA A 40 0.52 -4.71 -12.15
N VAL A 41 -0.56 -5.36 -11.72
CA VAL A 41 -0.97 -5.36 -10.30
C VAL A 41 0.05 -6.09 -9.44
N THR A 42 0.50 -7.27 -9.88
CA THR A 42 1.50 -8.08 -9.18
C THR A 42 2.81 -7.32 -8.98
N THR A 43 3.33 -6.67 -10.02
CA THR A 43 4.54 -5.81 -9.91
C THR A 43 4.36 -4.70 -8.87
N ARG A 44 3.16 -4.12 -8.75
CA ARG A 44 2.89 -3.06 -7.77
C ARG A 44 2.77 -3.60 -6.34
N ILE A 45 2.31 -4.84 -6.17
CA ILE A 45 2.34 -5.55 -4.89
C ILE A 45 3.79 -5.87 -4.51
N ASP A 46 4.58 -6.42 -5.42
CA ASP A 46 5.99 -6.77 -5.19
C ASP A 46 6.81 -5.52 -4.77
N LYS A 47 6.57 -4.37 -5.41
CA LYS A 47 7.18 -3.10 -4.98
C LYS A 47 6.84 -2.71 -3.55
N ARG A 48 5.62 -3.00 -3.08
CA ARG A 48 5.19 -2.71 -1.69
C ARG A 48 5.83 -3.69 -0.71
N LEU A 49 5.84 -4.98 -1.03
CA LEU A 49 6.52 -6.00 -0.22
C LEU A 49 8.01 -5.67 -0.05
N ALA A 50 8.68 -5.29 -1.14
CA ALA A 50 10.08 -4.85 -1.09
C ALA A 50 10.27 -3.58 -0.24
N ALA A 51 9.29 -2.67 -0.23
CA ALA A 51 9.33 -1.48 0.62
C ALA A 51 9.12 -1.81 2.10
N LEU A 52 8.20 -2.72 2.43
CA LEU A 52 7.97 -3.20 3.79
C LEU A 52 9.24 -3.83 4.37
N LYS A 53 9.94 -4.67 3.61
CA LYS A 53 11.24 -5.22 4.01
C LYS A 53 12.28 -4.12 4.30
N LYS A 54 12.31 -3.06 3.50
CA LYS A 54 13.20 -1.91 3.76
C LYS A 54 12.81 -1.14 5.02
N PHE A 55 11.51 -1.04 5.31
CA PHE A 55 11.03 -0.38 6.52
C PHE A 55 11.32 -1.20 7.78
N ASP A 56 11.20 -2.52 7.70
CA ASP A 56 11.65 -3.46 8.74
C ASP A 56 13.15 -3.26 9.06
N SER A 57 14.02 -3.27 8.04
CA SER A 57 15.45 -3.02 8.24
C SER A 57 15.73 -1.64 8.84
N ALA A 58 15.06 -0.59 8.35
CA ALA A 58 15.21 0.76 8.89
C ALA A 58 14.75 0.86 10.36
N LEU A 59 13.71 0.12 10.72
CA LEU A 59 13.24 0.04 12.10
C LEU A 59 14.24 -0.71 12.97
N ALA A 60 14.80 -1.83 12.52
CA ALA A 60 15.86 -2.56 13.23
C ALA A 60 17.09 -1.67 13.51
N ASP A 61 17.44 -0.77 12.60
CA ASP A 61 18.55 0.18 12.75
C ASP A 61 18.25 1.34 13.72
N ALA A 62 16.98 1.68 13.92
CA ALA A 62 16.55 2.83 14.72
C ALA A 62 16.64 2.56 16.24
N LYS A 63 17.84 2.75 16.83
CA LYS A 63 18.13 2.37 18.23
C LYS A 63 17.39 3.17 19.31
N GLN A 64 16.87 4.34 18.96
CA GLN A 64 16.16 5.21 19.91
C GLN A 64 14.65 5.00 19.89
N VAL A 65 14.11 4.13 19.01
CA VAL A 65 12.67 3.83 18.99
C VAL A 65 12.26 3.14 20.27
N GLN A 66 11.22 3.64 20.92
CA GLN A 66 10.71 3.05 22.16
C GLN A 66 10.20 1.61 21.92
N PRO A 67 10.37 0.69 22.88
CA PRO A 67 9.98 -0.72 22.69
C PRO A 67 8.51 -0.92 22.28
N ALA A 68 7.59 -0.16 22.88
CA ALA A 68 6.16 -0.25 22.56
C ALA A 68 5.85 0.22 21.12
N HIS A 69 6.47 1.32 20.69
CA HIS A 69 6.35 1.82 19.32
C HIS A 69 6.94 0.83 18.31
N ARG A 70 8.09 0.24 18.63
CA ARG A 70 8.73 -0.80 17.82
C ARG A 70 7.80 -1.99 17.64
N SER A 71 7.29 -2.57 18.72
CA SER A 71 6.36 -3.70 18.65
C SER A 71 5.12 -3.37 17.81
N THR A 72 4.57 -2.16 17.94
CA THR A 72 3.43 -1.72 17.12
C THR A 72 3.77 -1.64 15.63
N LEU A 73 4.96 -1.15 15.29
CA LEU A 73 5.40 -1.03 13.90
C LEU A 73 5.78 -2.39 13.29
N ASP A 74 6.42 -3.27 14.06
CA ASP A 74 6.76 -4.64 13.65
C ASP A 74 5.47 -5.39 13.30
N ASN A 75 4.50 -5.41 14.21
CA ASN A 75 3.19 -6.05 13.97
C ASN A 75 2.49 -5.47 12.73
N LEU A 76 2.51 -4.14 12.56
CA LEU A 76 1.93 -3.50 11.37
C LEU A 76 2.63 -3.95 10.08
N ILE A 77 3.96 -4.06 10.07
CA ILE A 77 4.73 -4.47 8.89
C ILE A 77 4.43 -5.93 8.56
N ASP A 78 4.37 -6.80 9.56
CA ASP A 78 4.04 -8.22 9.41
C ASP A 78 2.63 -8.42 8.87
N ASP A 79 1.64 -7.76 9.47
CA ASP A 79 0.24 -7.81 9.03
C ASP A 79 0.09 -7.35 7.57
N GLN A 80 0.75 -6.26 7.20
CA GLN A 80 0.71 -5.76 5.82
C GLN A 80 1.44 -6.69 4.85
N THR A 81 2.54 -7.31 5.27
CA THR A 81 3.28 -8.28 4.46
C THR A 81 2.44 -9.53 4.20
N ALA A 82 1.79 -10.07 5.23
CA ALA A 82 0.87 -11.18 5.12
C ALA A 82 -0.30 -10.84 4.19
N GLY A 83 -0.98 -9.72 4.44
CA GLY A 83 -2.14 -9.30 3.64
C GLY A 83 -1.80 -9.04 2.17
N LEU A 84 -0.67 -8.38 1.88
CA LEU A 84 -0.23 -8.18 0.49
C LEU A 84 0.17 -9.49 -0.19
N THR A 85 0.72 -10.45 0.54
CA THR A 85 1.02 -11.79 0.00
C THR A 85 -0.26 -12.54 -0.36
N THR A 86 -1.29 -12.47 0.50
CA THR A 86 -2.62 -13.01 0.19
C THR A 86 -3.25 -12.33 -1.02
N LEU A 87 -3.20 -11.00 -1.09
CA LEU A 87 -3.72 -10.25 -2.23
C LEU A 87 -2.98 -10.61 -3.54
N ARG A 88 -1.67 -10.84 -3.47
CA ARG A 88 -0.87 -11.30 -4.61
C ARG A 88 -1.37 -12.65 -5.13
N ALA A 89 -1.61 -13.61 -4.22
CA ALA A 89 -2.14 -14.92 -4.58
C ALA A 89 -3.55 -14.80 -5.20
N LYS A 90 -4.42 -13.96 -4.63
CA LYS A 90 -5.75 -13.68 -5.17
C LYS A 90 -5.68 -13.15 -6.60
N VAL A 91 -4.83 -12.16 -6.86
CA VAL A 91 -4.64 -11.56 -8.20
C VAL A 91 -4.27 -12.60 -9.27
N GLN A 92 -3.54 -13.66 -8.91
CA GLN A 92 -3.21 -14.74 -9.86
C GLN A 92 -4.43 -15.55 -10.27
N GLN A 93 -5.39 -15.71 -9.36
CA GLN A 93 -6.62 -16.49 -9.56
C GLN A 93 -7.71 -15.70 -10.31
N GLU A 94 -7.58 -14.38 -10.42
CA GLU A 94 -8.60 -13.55 -11.06
C GLU A 94 -8.75 -13.84 -12.55
N THR A 95 -9.97 -13.84 -13.08
CA THR A 95 -10.22 -14.09 -14.51
C THR A 95 -10.81 -12.88 -15.23
N THR A 96 -11.07 -11.79 -14.50
CA THR A 96 -11.73 -10.61 -15.06
C THR A 96 -10.99 -9.32 -14.74
N ARG A 97 -11.06 -8.35 -15.66
CA ARG A 97 -10.46 -7.01 -15.46
C ARG A 97 -11.16 -6.24 -14.35
N ALA A 98 -12.46 -6.49 -14.12
CA ALA A 98 -13.24 -5.85 -13.08
C ALA A 98 -12.73 -6.24 -11.68
N ALA A 99 -12.52 -7.54 -11.44
CA ALA A 99 -12.00 -8.02 -10.18
C ALA A 99 -10.55 -7.58 -9.94
N LEU A 100 -9.70 -7.63 -10.97
CA LEU A 100 -8.34 -7.07 -10.90
C LEU A 100 -8.30 -5.57 -10.56
N LYS A 101 -9.27 -4.79 -11.05
CA LYS A 101 -9.38 -3.36 -10.70
C LYS A 101 -9.76 -3.18 -9.24
N THR A 102 -10.63 -4.05 -8.70
CA THR A 102 -10.97 -4.05 -7.27
C THR A 102 -9.74 -4.39 -6.43
N ASP A 103 -8.97 -5.42 -6.78
CA ASP A 103 -7.76 -5.80 -6.06
C ASP A 103 -6.67 -4.72 -6.14
N ALA A 104 -6.53 -4.08 -7.31
CA ALA A 104 -5.62 -2.95 -7.48
C ALA A 104 -5.98 -1.76 -6.58
N LYS A 105 -7.27 -1.55 -6.27
CA LYS A 105 -7.73 -0.54 -5.31
C LYS A 105 -7.44 -0.96 -3.88
N ALA A 106 -7.78 -2.20 -3.51
CA ALA A 106 -7.52 -2.77 -2.19
C ALA A 106 -6.03 -2.65 -1.81
N MET A 107 -5.13 -3.01 -2.73
CA MET A 107 -3.66 -2.84 -2.59
C MET A 107 -3.25 -1.43 -2.14
N VAL A 108 -3.97 -0.40 -2.61
CA VAL A 108 -3.70 0.99 -2.23
C VAL A 108 -4.43 1.33 -0.94
N GLN A 109 -5.75 1.15 -0.91
CA GLN A 109 -6.63 1.68 0.14
C GLN A 109 -6.42 0.96 1.47
N ASP A 110 -6.17 -0.34 1.46
CA ASP A 110 -6.12 -1.16 2.67
C ASP A 110 -4.70 -1.24 3.27
N TYR A 111 -3.67 -0.94 2.47
CA TYR A 111 -2.27 -1.08 2.92
C TYR A 111 -1.48 0.23 2.92
N ARG A 112 -1.74 1.17 1.99
CA ARG A 112 -1.07 2.49 1.88
C ARG A 112 0.42 2.54 2.22
N VAL A 113 1.18 1.51 1.86
CA VAL A 113 2.57 1.30 2.29
C VAL A 113 3.46 2.55 2.12
N PHE A 114 3.35 3.24 0.97
CA PHE A 114 4.18 4.41 0.69
C PHE A 114 3.67 5.72 1.31
N LEU A 115 2.36 5.87 1.45
CA LEU A 115 1.74 7.11 1.96
C LEU A 115 1.70 7.14 3.48
N LEU A 116 1.58 5.97 4.12
CA LEU A 116 1.34 5.87 5.56
C LEU A 116 2.42 5.05 6.27
N THR A 117 2.61 3.78 5.93
CA THR A 117 3.54 2.89 6.66
C THR A 117 4.97 3.40 6.65
N GLY A 118 5.47 3.81 5.48
CA GLY A 118 6.81 4.38 5.36
C GLY A 118 7.00 5.66 6.20
N PRO A 119 6.06 6.61 6.19
CA PRO A 119 6.07 7.74 7.12
C PRO A 119 5.95 7.37 8.59
N LYS A 120 5.12 6.38 8.97
CA LYS A 120 5.03 5.90 10.36
C LYS A 120 6.39 5.53 10.91
N VAL A 121 7.09 4.61 10.23
CA VAL A 121 8.43 4.14 10.66
C VAL A 121 9.43 5.30 10.79
N ARG A 122 9.54 6.13 9.76
CA ARG A 122 10.54 7.23 9.73
C ARG A 122 10.26 8.32 10.75
N LEU A 123 9.00 8.73 10.91
CA LEU A 123 8.63 9.80 11.83
C LEU A 123 8.65 9.33 13.28
N THR A 124 8.22 8.10 13.57
CA THR A 124 8.38 7.51 14.90
C THR A 124 9.84 7.49 15.32
N ALA A 125 10.74 6.99 14.46
CA ALA A 125 12.18 6.99 14.75
C ALA A 125 12.75 8.39 14.96
N ALA A 126 12.32 9.38 14.17
CA ALA A 126 12.73 10.77 14.33
C ALA A 126 12.24 11.36 15.66
N ILE A 127 10.95 11.22 15.97
CA ILE A 127 10.32 11.79 17.16
C ILE A 127 10.92 11.18 18.43
N ASP A 128 11.08 9.85 18.48
CA ASP A 128 11.68 9.20 19.65
C ASP A 128 13.14 9.63 19.86
N THR A 129 13.90 9.78 18.77
CA THR A 129 15.27 10.33 18.84
C THR A 129 15.29 11.78 19.34
N GLU A 130 14.34 12.60 18.91
CA GLU A 130 14.20 13.99 19.31
C GLU A 130 13.78 14.12 20.79
N LEU A 131 12.92 13.24 21.29
CA LEU A 131 12.55 13.17 22.71
C LEU A 131 13.77 12.82 23.58
N VAL A 132 14.56 11.82 23.19
CA VAL A 132 15.81 11.50 23.90
C VAL A 132 16.78 12.67 23.91
N ALA A 133 16.87 13.43 22.81
CA ALA A 133 17.70 14.63 22.75
C ALA A 133 17.14 15.77 23.63
N ALA A 134 15.82 15.94 23.66
CA ALA A 134 15.15 16.92 24.50
C ALA A 134 15.43 16.66 25.98
N ASP A 135 15.38 15.40 26.42
CA ASP A 135 15.69 15.00 27.79
C ASP A 135 17.14 15.33 28.18
N LYS A 136 18.11 14.99 27.31
CA LYS A 136 19.53 15.33 27.50
C LYS A 136 19.77 16.84 27.58
N LEU A 137 18.99 17.62 26.83
CA LEU A 137 19.08 19.08 26.82
C LEU A 137 18.19 19.75 27.88
N LYS A 138 17.34 18.99 28.59
CA LYS A 138 16.32 19.47 29.53
C LYS A 138 15.32 20.45 28.89
N SER A 139 14.90 20.18 27.67
CA SER A 139 14.06 21.06 26.85
C SER A 139 12.57 20.69 26.97
N ALA A 140 11.89 21.21 27.99
CA ALA A 140 10.46 20.96 28.23
C ALA A 140 9.54 21.34 27.05
N ASP A 141 9.88 22.39 26.30
CA ASP A 141 9.09 22.85 25.15
C ASP A 141 9.05 21.81 24.02
N VAL A 142 10.19 21.17 23.75
CA VAL A 142 10.28 20.12 22.73
C VAL A 142 9.49 18.89 23.18
N THR A 143 9.67 18.44 24.43
CA THR A 143 8.91 17.33 24.99
C THR A 143 7.41 17.57 24.90
N LYS A 144 6.94 18.79 25.24
CA LYS A 144 5.53 19.17 25.13
C LYS A 144 5.04 19.17 23.67
N SER A 145 5.84 19.67 22.74
CA SER A 145 5.46 19.75 21.31
C SER A 145 5.31 18.38 20.63
N LEU A 146 6.06 17.38 21.12
CA LEU A 146 6.10 16.02 20.57
C LEU A 146 5.24 15.02 21.34
N SER A 147 4.76 15.37 22.53
CA SER A 147 3.92 14.51 23.35
C SER A 147 2.68 14.01 22.58
N GLY A 148 2.46 12.69 22.60
CA GLY A 148 1.35 12.01 21.93
C GLY A 148 1.41 11.99 20.39
N LYS A 149 2.44 12.57 19.75
CA LYS A 149 2.54 12.62 18.28
C LYS A 149 2.81 11.25 17.68
N VAL A 150 3.60 10.40 18.35
CA VAL A 150 3.83 9.03 17.89
C VAL A 150 2.56 8.20 18.02
N ASP A 151 1.84 8.29 19.14
CA ASP A 151 0.57 7.58 19.31
C ASP A 151 -0.45 7.98 18.24
N ALA A 152 -0.61 9.29 18.01
CA ALA A 152 -1.48 9.81 16.95
C ALA A 152 -1.08 9.28 15.56
N LEU A 153 0.23 9.22 15.27
CA LEU A 153 0.75 8.69 14.02
C LEU A 153 0.49 7.19 13.89
N LEU A 154 0.73 6.41 14.94
CA LEU A 154 0.54 4.96 14.94
C LEU A 154 -0.95 4.58 14.87
N ALA A 155 -1.84 5.39 15.42
CA ALA A 155 -3.29 5.23 15.35
C ALA A 155 -3.88 5.47 13.94
N LEU A 156 -3.18 6.19 13.05
CA LEU A 156 -3.66 6.41 11.69
C LEU A 156 -3.84 5.07 10.95
N ARG A 157 -5.03 4.86 10.38
CA ARG A 157 -5.34 3.66 9.61
C ARG A 157 -5.27 3.95 8.10
N PRO A 158 -4.94 2.95 7.28
CA PRO A 158 -5.16 3.04 5.84
C PRO A 158 -6.67 3.17 5.56
N GLY A 159 -7.03 3.68 4.39
CA GLY A 159 -8.43 3.94 4.02
C GLY A 159 -8.57 4.63 2.66
N PRO A 160 -9.80 4.89 2.19
CA PRO A 160 -10.02 5.46 0.86
C PRO A 160 -9.57 6.92 0.75
N ASP A 161 -9.65 7.70 1.84
CA ASP A 161 -9.27 9.11 1.86
C ASP A 161 -7.75 9.29 2.03
N GLY A 162 -7.05 9.33 0.90
CA GLY A 162 -5.60 9.52 0.90
C GLY A 162 -5.17 10.92 1.30
N ASP A 163 -5.99 11.93 1.04
CA ASP A 163 -5.64 13.32 1.28
C ASP A 163 -5.77 13.68 2.76
N ALA A 164 -6.81 13.17 3.44
CA ALA A 164 -6.91 13.28 4.90
C ALA A 164 -5.73 12.59 5.60
N ILE A 165 -5.37 11.36 5.18
CA ILE A 165 -4.21 10.65 5.73
C ILE A 165 -2.93 11.46 5.50
N LYS A 166 -2.73 11.97 4.29
CA LYS A 166 -1.58 12.80 3.95
C LYS A 166 -1.52 14.06 4.81
N ALA A 167 -2.64 14.75 4.99
CA ALA A 167 -2.74 15.96 5.82
C ALA A 167 -2.33 15.66 7.27
N SER A 168 -2.87 14.60 7.88
CA SER A 168 -2.51 14.17 9.24
C SER A 168 -1.02 13.86 9.38
N VAL A 169 -0.43 13.13 8.42
CA VAL A 169 1.01 12.85 8.40
C VAL A 169 1.84 14.13 8.27
N GLN A 170 1.39 15.12 7.47
CA GLN A 170 2.11 16.40 7.32
C GLN A 170 2.09 17.23 8.61
N THR A 171 0.98 17.24 9.34
CA THR A 171 0.89 17.92 10.63
C THR A 171 1.90 17.37 11.64
N ILE A 172 2.02 16.04 11.72
CA ILE A 172 2.99 15.38 12.59
C ILE A 172 4.42 15.66 12.12
N ARG A 173 4.68 15.56 10.81
CA ARG A 173 5.98 15.89 10.22
C ARG A 173 6.42 17.31 10.52
N LYS A 174 5.50 18.28 10.44
CA LYS A 174 5.79 19.69 10.77
C LYS A 174 6.19 19.82 12.24
N SER A 175 5.48 19.13 13.15
CA SER A 175 5.81 19.13 14.58
C SER A 175 7.23 18.60 14.83
N ALA A 176 7.61 17.47 14.22
CA ALA A 176 8.97 16.92 14.31
C ALA A 176 10.03 17.87 13.72
N LYS A 177 9.75 18.48 12.56
CA LYS A 177 10.67 19.45 11.94
C LYS A 177 10.92 20.66 12.84
N ASP A 178 9.86 21.21 13.43
CA ASP A 178 9.94 22.38 14.29
C ASP A 178 10.69 22.04 15.60
N ALA A 179 10.39 20.88 16.22
CA ALA A 179 11.13 20.35 17.37
C ALA A 179 12.63 20.20 17.10
N ARG A 180 12.99 19.62 15.96
CA ARG A 180 14.39 19.49 15.53
C ARG A 180 15.09 20.84 15.38
N ALA A 181 14.40 21.84 14.84
CA ALA A 181 14.95 23.19 14.69
C ALA A 181 15.26 23.81 16.06
N THR A 182 14.36 23.65 17.03
CA THR A 182 14.56 24.08 18.43
C THR A 182 15.73 23.35 19.09
N LEU A 183 15.83 22.03 18.97
CA LEU A 183 16.98 21.28 19.51
C LEU A 183 18.31 21.76 18.91
N LYS A 184 18.32 22.09 17.61
CA LYS A 184 19.51 22.60 16.94
C LYS A 184 19.91 23.99 17.44
N SER A 185 18.97 24.89 17.75
CA SER A 185 19.30 26.20 18.30
C SER A 185 19.87 26.06 19.71
N LEU A 186 19.24 25.25 20.58
CA LEU A 186 19.72 25.01 21.95
C LEU A 186 21.15 24.46 22.00
N ARG A 187 21.51 23.59 21.06
CA ARG A 187 22.88 23.04 20.97
C ARG A 187 23.93 24.08 20.60
N LYS A 188 23.57 25.18 19.94
CA LYS A 188 24.54 26.23 19.55
C LYS A 188 24.90 27.17 20.70
N HIS A 189 24.14 27.15 21.79
CA HIS A 189 24.29 28.06 22.93
C HIS A 189 24.83 27.35 24.19
N LYS A 190 25.25 26.08 24.06
CA LYS A 190 26.01 25.33 25.06
C LYS A 190 27.43 25.16 24.57
#